data_AF-A0A2B7Z8D6-F1
#
_entry.id   AF-A0A2B7Z8D6-F1
#
_cell.length_a   1.000
_cell.length_b   1.000
_cell.length_c   1.000
_cell.angle_alpha   90.00
_cell.angle_beta   90.00
_cell.angle_gamma   90.00
#
_symmetry.space_group_name_H-M   'P 1'
#
loop_
_entity.id
_entity.type
_entity.pdbx_description
1 polymer ?
#
loop_
_entity_poly.entity_id
_entity_poly.type
_entity_poly.pdbx_seq_one_letter_code
_entity_poly.pdbx_strand_id
1 'polypeptide(L)'
;MSVDRTGFRNVHFFDALTGRSLGGCFQEGSLTEQNILWILGNILLVVEAPWTVRCRGSGCVIASTNNALAPGDYEIHSTGPLRVSDEPWVARLISRNVSGCESLFTTGVRHRDGRCVISGRINNAARYGIWTAYEAAHVFPIEHENMWIHNNYGRWITDMDDAVGISKINSVQNGLLMDCSLHSLFDQYLFSIDPDDGYKIVSFMPDGFGIDGRILDPVCRDPENLHRVSDEVLRWHFMQSVLANMRGAGEPIFEHDFPPGTDMLGTWREEPYGKERFEMALATKLKPHSGSEPESEP
;
A
#
# COMPACT_ATOMS: atom_id res chain seq x y z
N MET A 1 -20.29 -6.65 5.63
CA MET A 1 -19.39 -7.44 6.51
C MET A 1 -18.03 -7.42 5.85
N SER A 2 -17.04 -6.85 6.50
CA SER A 2 -15.67 -6.83 5.99
C SER A 2 -15.12 -8.25 5.86
N VAL A 3 -14.44 -8.53 4.76
CA VAL A 3 -13.76 -9.82 4.56
C VAL A 3 -12.51 -9.87 5.45
N ASP A 4 -12.31 -11.00 6.14
CA ASP A 4 -11.14 -11.24 6.99
C ASP A 4 -9.97 -11.75 6.13
N ARG A 5 -8.81 -11.10 6.25
CA ARG A 5 -7.58 -11.47 5.55
C ARG A 5 -7.05 -12.83 5.99
N THR A 6 -7.43 -13.34 7.16
CA THR A 6 -7.03 -14.68 7.60
C THR A 6 -7.48 -15.78 6.63
N GLY A 7 -8.59 -15.58 5.89
CA GLY A 7 -9.21 -16.61 5.06
C GLY A 7 -8.37 -17.10 3.89
N PHE A 8 -7.37 -16.33 3.45
CA PHE A 8 -6.48 -16.72 2.36
C PHE A 8 -5.02 -16.87 2.76
N ARG A 9 -4.62 -16.60 4.01
CA ARG A 9 -3.21 -16.74 4.44
C ARG A 9 -2.75 -18.20 4.32
N ASN A 10 -1.50 -18.38 3.94
CA ASN A 10 -0.85 -19.69 3.83
C ASN A 10 0.48 -19.77 4.61
N VAL A 11 0.88 -18.66 5.25
CA VAL A 11 2.01 -18.59 6.20
C VAL A 11 1.49 -18.03 7.53
N HIS A 12 1.81 -18.68 8.64
CA HIS A 12 1.35 -18.27 9.97
C HIS A 12 2.50 -18.19 10.97
N PHE A 13 2.49 -17.17 11.82
CA PHE A 13 3.53 -16.94 12.83
C PHE A 13 2.96 -17.05 14.23
N PHE A 14 3.61 -17.86 15.07
CA PHE A 14 3.21 -18.11 16.45
C PHE A 14 4.36 -17.81 17.41
N ASP A 15 4.02 -17.33 18.60
CA ASP A 15 4.96 -17.30 19.72
C ASP A 15 5.23 -18.73 20.19
N ALA A 16 6.50 -19.16 20.16
CA ALA A 16 6.88 -20.51 20.54
C ALA A 16 6.64 -20.82 22.02
N LEU A 17 6.63 -19.81 22.90
CA LEU A 17 6.43 -20.00 24.34
C LEU A 17 4.95 -20.11 24.69
N THR A 18 4.11 -19.26 24.08
CA THR A 18 2.70 -19.14 24.46
C THR A 18 1.74 -19.81 23.47
N GLY A 19 2.20 -20.14 22.27
CA GLY A 19 1.36 -20.62 21.16
C GLY A 19 0.45 -19.54 20.57
N ARG A 20 0.54 -18.28 21.02
CA ARG A 20 -0.30 -17.19 20.55
C ARG A 20 0.03 -16.87 19.09
N SER A 21 -1.01 -16.69 18.26
CA SER A 21 -0.83 -16.14 16.91
C SER A 21 -0.29 -14.71 16.99
N LEU A 22 0.77 -14.44 16.25
CA LEU A 22 1.39 -13.13 16.11
C LEU A 22 0.96 -12.45 14.80
N GLY A 23 0.55 -13.26 13.82
CA GLY A 23 0.31 -12.80 12.47
C GLY A 23 0.42 -13.90 11.44
N GLY A 24 0.42 -13.50 10.18
CA GLY A 24 0.60 -14.40 9.05
C GLY A 24 0.34 -13.68 7.74
N CYS A 25 0.74 -14.25 6.62
CA CYS A 25 0.56 -13.61 5.31
C CYS A 25 0.13 -14.63 4.26
N PHE A 26 -0.32 -14.12 3.13
CA PHE A 26 -0.33 -14.91 1.91
C PHE A 26 1.02 -14.77 1.22
N GLN A 27 1.42 -15.85 0.57
CA GLN A 27 2.70 -15.97 -0.09
C GLN A 27 2.53 -16.75 -1.41
N GLU A 28 2.91 -16.16 -2.55
CA GLU A 28 2.82 -16.71 -3.93
C GLU A 28 4.19 -16.94 -4.63
N GLY A 29 5.26 -16.92 -3.87
CA GLY A 29 6.65 -17.20 -4.27
C GLY A 29 7.61 -16.01 -4.11
N SER A 30 7.11 -14.77 -4.10
CA SER A 30 7.98 -13.58 -4.04
C SER A 30 8.71 -13.34 -2.72
N LEU A 31 8.09 -13.65 -1.57
CA LEU A 31 8.66 -13.40 -0.24
C LEU A 31 9.67 -14.47 0.10
N THR A 32 10.91 -14.04 0.28
CA THR A 32 12.01 -14.90 0.69
C THR A 32 12.11 -15.01 2.20
N GLU A 33 12.87 -15.99 2.69
CA GLU A 33 13.22 -16.10 4.11
C GLU A 33 13.86 -14.81 4.64
N GLN A 34 14.74 -14.19 3.85
CA GLN A 34 15.33 -12.88 4.18
C GLN A 34 14.28 -11.77 4.30
N ASN A 35 13.34 -11.68 3.35
CA ASN A 35 12.28 -10.67 3.42
C ASN A 35 11.45 -10.84 4.70
N ILE A 36 11.11 -12.09 5.04
CA ILE A 36 10.28 -12.41 6.21
C ILE A 36 11.02 -12.07 7.51
N LEU A 37 12.29 -12.43 7.63
CA LEU A 37 13.10 -12.06 8.80
C LEU A 37 13.20 -10.54 8.95
N TRP A 38 13.39 -9.81 7.84
CA TRP A 38 13.43 -8.35 7.87
C TRP A 38 12.08 -7.75 8.28
N ILE A 39 10.98 -8.19 7.67
CA ILE A 39 9.62 -7.73 7.98
C ILE A 39 9.27 -7.97 9.45
N LEU A 40 9.55 -9.17 9.95
CA LEU A 40 9.30 -9.53 11.34
C LEU A 40 10.11 -8.65 12.29
N GLY A 41 11.41 -8.46 12.02
CA GLY A 41 12.30 -7.71 12.91
C GLY A 41 12.17 -6.19 12.86
N ASN A 42 11.70 -5.62 11.74
CA ASN A 42 11.70 -4.16 11.54
C ASN A 42 10.30 -3.53 11.50
N ILE A 43 9.24 -4.32 11.29
CA ILE A 43 7.88 -3.79 11.16
C ILE A 43 6.93 -4.47 12.17
N LEU A 44 6.89 -5.80 12.20
CA LEU A 44 5.82 -6.51 12.91
C LEU A 44 6.11 -6.78 14.38
N LEU A 45 7.36 -7.02 14.77
CA LEU A 45 7.72 -7.44 16.11
C LEU A 45 8.58 -6.39 16.80
N VAL A 46 8.28 -6.19 18.08
CA VAL A 46 9.13 -5.43 19.00
C VAL A 46 9.85 -6.45 19.87
N VAL A 47 11.12 -6.68 19.58
CA VAL A 47 11.96 -7.70 20.25
C VAL A 47 13.30 -7.08 20.63
N GLU A 48 13.65 -7.15 21.91
CA GLU A 48 14.92 -6.62 22.44
C GLU A 48 16.00 -7.70 22.58
N ALA A 49 15.62 -8.97 22.47
CA ALA A 49 16.48 -10.13 22.63
C ALA A 49 16.72 -10.84 21.29
N PRO A 50 17.79 -11.65 21.18
CA PRO A 50 17.99 -12.52 20.03
C PRO A 50 16.79 -13.45 19.82
N TRP A 51 16.34 -13.55 18.58
CA TRP A 51 15.21 -14.37 18.18
C TRP A 51 15.52 -15.19 16.93
N THR A 52 14.75 -16.26 16.73
CA THR A 52 14.83 -17.13 15.55
C THR A 52 13.45 -17.55 15.11
N VAL A 53 13.29 -17.90 13.84
CA VAL A 53 12.04 -18.40 13.28
C VAL A 53 12.24 -19.83 12.82
N ARG A 54 11.36 -20.73 13.27
CA ARG A 54 11.44 -22.15 12.97
C ARG A 54 10.15 -22.61 12.30
N CYS A 55 10.26 -23.33 11.18
CA CYS A 55 9.11 -24.00 10.59
C CYS A 55 8.65 -25.14 11.51
N ARG A 56 7.37 -25.16 11.88
CA ARG A 56 6.78 -26.20 12.75
C ARG A 56 6.79 -27.57 12.08
N GLY A 57 6.54 -27.62 10.77
CA GLY A 57 6.45 -28.87 10.02
C GLY A 57 7.80 -29.58 9.82
N SER A 58 8.84 -28.82 9.46
CA SER A 58 10.18 -29.38 9.20
C SER A 58 11.14 -29.30 10.38
N GLY A 59 10.86 -28.43 11.36
CA GLY A 59 11.78 -28.09 12.44
C GLY A 59 12.98 -27.22 11.99
N CYS A 60 13.06 -26.88 10.70
CA CYS A 60 14.16 -26.07 10.17
C CYS A 60 14.04 -24.62 10.63
N VAL A 61 15.17 -24.04 11.04
CA VAL A 61 15.29 -22.61 11.31
C VAL A 61 15.54 -21.91 9.98
N ILE A 62 14.69 -20.94 9.63
CA ILE A 62 14.89 -20.15 8.42
C ILE A 62 16.08 -19.21 8.61
N ALA A 63 16.83 -18.96 7.56
CA ALA A 63 18.01 -18.09 7.58
C ALA A 63 17.81 -16.90 6.64
N SER A 64 18.69 -15.91 6.71
CA SER A 64 18.66 -14.79 5.74
C SER A 64 19.12 -15.29 4.37
N THR A 65 18.21 -15.89 3.61
CA THR A 65 18.45 -16.42 2.27
C THR A 65 17.41 -15.92 1.27
N ASN A 66 17.76 -15.97 -0.01
CA ASN A 66 16.84 -15.65 -1.11
C ASN A 66 15.90 -16.80 -1.48
N ASN A 67 15.84 -17.85 -0.66
CA ASN A 67 14.88 -18.94 -0.88
C ASN A 67 13.47 -18.41 -0.59
N ALA A 68 12.52 -18.72 -1.47
CA ALA A 68 11.12 -18.44 -1.22
C ALA A 68 10.67 -19.11 0.08
N LEU A 69 9.94 -18.38 0.92
CA LEU A 69 9.39 -18.95 2.15
C LEU A 69 8.31 -19.96 1.79
N ALA A 70 8.45 -21.20 2.28
CA ALA A 70 7.42 -22.20 2.10
C ALA A 70 6.12 -21.83 2.85
N PRO A 71 4.93 -22.15 2.31
CA PRO A 71 3.70 -22.10 3.07
C PRO A 71 3.77 -23.01 4.31
N GLY A 72 3.20 -22.55 5.43
CA GLY A 72 3.11 -23.33 6.66
C GLY A 72 3.13 -22.51 7.94
N ASP A 73 3.21 -23.23 9.05
CA ASP A 73 3.30 -22.66 10.39
C ASP A 73 4.75 -22.45 10.82
N TYR A 74 5.01 -21.29 11.40
CA TYR A 74 6.31 -20.87 11.89
C TYR A 74 6.22 -20.41 13.34
N GLU A 75 7.20 -20.83 14.13
CA GLU A 75 7.33 -20.52 15.55
C GLU A 75 8.50 -19.56 15.77
N ILE A 76 8.21 -18.47 16.47
CA ILE A 76 9.19 -17.44 16.82
C ILE A 76 9.70 -17.72 18.22
N HIS A 77 10.97 -18.11 18.30
CA HIS A 77 11.67 -18.36 19.55
C HIS A 77 12.47 -17.12 19.94
N SER A 78 12.21 -16.56 21.12
CA SER A 78 12.95 -15.44 21.70
C SER A 78 13.31 -15.77 23.15
N THR A 79 14.46 -15.29 23.61
CA THR A 79 14.85 -15.39 25.04
C THR A 79 14.27 -14.27 25.90
N GLY A 80 13.75 -13.21 25.27
CA GLY A 80 13.10 -12.08 25.92
C GLY A 80 11.64 -11.90 25.48
N PRO A 81 10.95 -10.89 26.03
CA PRO A 81 9.56 -10.60 25.69
C PRO A 81 9.37 -10.38 24.19
N LEU A 82 8.34 -11.01 23.63
CA LEU A 82 7.93 -10.88 22.25
C LEU A 82 6.63 -10.07 22.19
N ARG A 83 6.65 -8.92 21.51
CA ARG A 83 5.46 -8.08 21.30
C ARG A 83 5.23 -7.87 19.82
N VAL A 84 3.96 -7.74 19.45
CA VAL A 84 3.57 -7.31 18.11
C VAL A 84 3.50 -5.79 18.13
N SER A 85 3.98 -5.16 17.06
CA SER A 85 3.99 -3.71 16.89
C SER A 85 2.59 -3.11 16.99
N ASP A 86 2.47 -2.02 17.75
CA ASP A 86 1.28 -1.18 17.89
C ASP A 86 1.28 0.01 16.94
N GLU A 87 2.20 0.05 15.96
CA GLU A 87 2.26 1.10 14.94
C GLU A 87 0.90 1.30 14.25
N PRO A 88 0.42 2.53 14.08
CA PRO A 88 -0.90 2.76 13.52
C PRO A 88 -0.95 2.29 12.06
N TRP A 89 -2.04 1.57 11.74
CA TRP A 89 -2.43 1.33 10.35
C TRP A 89 -3.39 2.43 9.89
N VAL A 90 -3.23 2.86 8.64
CA VAL A 90 -3.95 3.98 8.05
C VAL A 90 -4.96 3.43 7.04
N ALA A 91 -6.22 3.38 7.45
CA ALA A 91 -7.33 2.98 6.60
C ALA A 91 -7.45 3.90 5.38
N ARG A 92 -7.73 3.33 4.21
CA ARG A 92 -7.88 4.06 2.96
C ARG A 92 -9.25 3.80 2.35
N LEU A 93 -9.81 4.81 1.69
CA LEU A 93 -10.96 4.64 0.81
C LEU A 93 -10.45 4.34 -0.59
N ILE A 94 -11.16 3.50 -1.36
CA ILE A 94 -10.86 3.41 -2.79
C ILE A 94 -11.03 4.80 -3.39
N SER A 95 -9.92 5.37 -3.81
CA SER A 95 -9.82 6.69 -4.39
C SER A 95 -10.17 6.59 -5.87
N ARG A 96 -11.47 6.44 -6.17
CA ARG A 96 -11.93 6.63 -7.55
C ARG A 96 -12.00 8.12 -7.79
N ASN A 97 -11.35 8.61 -8.84
CA ASN A 97 -11.47 10.00 -9.28
C ASN A 97 -12.97 10.37 -9.39
N VAL A 98 -13.51 11.07 -8.39
CA VAL A 98 -14.92 11.50 -8.39
C VAL A 98 -15.12 12.71 -9.32
N SER A 99 -14.04 13.35 -9.78
CA SER A 99 -14.12 14.42 -10.78
C SER A 99 -13.29 14.05 -12.00
N GLY A 100 -13.93 14.00 -13.16
CA GLY A 100 -13.28 13.91 -14.47
C GLY A 100 -12.48 15.17 -14.85
N CYS A 101 -11.84 15.83 -13.87
CA CYS A 101 -11.02 17.01 -14.08
C CYS A 101 -9.53 16.60 -14.02
N GLU A 102 -8.80 16.85 -15.10
CA GLU A 102 -7.35 16.59 -15.15
C GLU A 102 -6.61 17.55 -14.22
N SER A 103 -6.16 17.04 -13.06
CA SER A 103 -5.23 17.76 -12.19
C SER A 103 -3.80 17.71 -12.75
N LEU A 104 -2.96 18.67 -12.38
CA LEU A 104 -1.51 18.64 -12.71
C LEU A 104 -0.85 17.33 -12.27
N PHE A 105 -1.27 16.77 -11.14
CA PHE A 105 -0.88 15.43 -10.68
C PHE A 105 -1.22 14.35 -11.71
N THR A 106 -2.48 14.29 -12.13
CA THR A 106 -2.97 13.25 -13.05
C THR A 106 -2.24 13.33 -14.39
N THR A 107 -2.10 14.55 -14.93
CA THR A 107 -1.40 14.78 -16.20
C THR A 107 0.08 14.45 -16.09
N GLY A 108 0.74 14.83 -14.99
CA GLY A 108 2.16 14.54 -14.76
C GLY A 108 2.45 13.04 -14.63
N VAL A 109 1.64 12.31 -13.85
CA VAL A 109 1.77 10.85 -13.71
C VAL A 109 1.53 10.14 -15.05
N ARG A 110 0.49 10.54 -15.79
CA ARG A 110 0.20 9.99 -17.13
C ARG A 110 1.34 10.21 -18.12
N HIS A 111 1.90 11.42 -18.11
CA HIS A 111 3.04 11.78 -18.97
C HIS A 111 4.30 11.00 -18.61
N ARG A 112 4.60 10.83 -17.31
CA ARG A 112 5.75 10.06 -16.85
C ARG A 112 5.62 8.58 -17.22
N ASP A 113 4.47 7.97 -16.92
CA ASP A 113 4.35 6.51 -16.93
C ASP A 113 3.91 5.95 -18.29
N GLY A 114 2.86 6.52 -18.90
CA GLY A 114 2.31 6.09 -20.20
C GLY A 114 1.79 4.64 -20.28
N ARG A 115 1.87 3.86 -19.19
CA ARG A 115 1.47 2.46 -19.07
C ARG A 115 1.08 2.14 -17.62
N CYS A 116 0.44 1.00 -17.39
CA CYS A 116 0.31 0.49 -16.04
C CYS A 116 1.70 0.02 -15.55
N VAL A 117 2.28 0.69 -14.56
CA VAL A 117 3.65 0.42 -14.08
C VAL A 117 3.77 -0.85 -13.23
N ILE A 118 2.63 -1.43 -12.83
CA ILE A 118 2.56 -2.72 -12.13
C ILE A 118 2.50 -3.87 -13.12
N SER A 119 1.53 -3.84 -14.03
CA SER A 119 1.32 -4.91 -15.01
C SER A 119 2.17 -4.77 -16.28
N GLY A 120 2.84 -3.62 -16.50
CA GLY A 120 3.55 -3.28 -17.72
C GLY A 120 2.64 -3.07 -18.95
N ARG A 121 1.32 -3.12 -18.79
CA ARG A 121 0.37 -3.02 -19.89
C ARG A 121 0.34 -1.60 -20.46
N ILE A 122 0.86 -1.45 -21.69
CA ILE A 122 0.91 -0.18 -22.42
C ILE A 122 -0.50 0.32 -22.76
N ASN A 123 -0.76 1.61 -22.52
CA ASN A 123 -1.99 2.26 -22.97
C ASN A 123 -1.84 2.72 -24.43
N ASN A 124 -2.17 1.86 -25.40
CA ASN A 124 -2.13 2.21 -26.82
C ASN A 124 -3.09 3.36 -27.21
N ALA A 125 -4.10 3.64 -26.38
CA ALA A 125 -5.07 4.70 -26.62
C ALA A 125 -4.65 6.05 -26.01
N ALA A 126 -3.53 6.11 -25.26
CA ALA A 126 -3.00 7.32 -24.66
C ALA A 126 -2.75 8.44 -25.69
N ARG A 127 -2.30 8.07 -26.90
CA ARG A 127 -2.09 9.01 -28.02
C ARG A 127 -3.35 9.74 -28.49
N TYR A 128 -4.53 9.24 -28.13
CA TYR A 128 -5.82 9.85 -28.41
C TYR A 128 -6.43 10.54 -27.18
N GLY A 129 -5.67 10.68 -26.08
CA GLY A 129 -6.16 11.20 -24.81
C GLY A 129 -7.09 10.25 -24.06
N ILE A 130 -7.15 8.97 -24.44
CA ILE A 130 -8.06 7.99 -23.84
C ILE A 130 -7.35 7.26 -22.69
N TRP A 131 -7.84 7.49 -21.47
CA TRP A 131 -7.28 6.94 -20.23
C TRP A 131 -8.28 6.09 -19.44
N THR A 132 -9.42 5.72 -20.02
CA THR A 132 -10.57 5.12 -19.31
C THR A 132 -10.24 3.92 -18.41
N ALA A 133 -9.25 3.09 -18.75
CA ALA A 133 -8.85 1.92 -17.97
C ALA A 133 -7.66 2.18 -17.02
N TYR A 134 -7.12 3.40 -17.01
CA TYR A 134 -5.89 3.75 -16.32
C TYR A 134 -6.10 4.94 -15.37
N GLU A 135 -5.66 4.78 -14.14
CA GLU A 135 -5.85 5.74 -13.06
C GLU A 135 -4.49 6.15 -12.49
N ALA A 136 -4.32 7.45 -12.26
CA ALA A 136 -3.18 7.97 -11.51
C ALA A 136 -3.50 7.79 -10.02
N ALA A 137 -2.86 6.80 -9.42
CA ALA A 137 -3.05 6.43 -8.02
C ALA A 137 -2.04 7.18 -7.14
N HIS A 138 -2.52 7.83 -6.08
CA HIS A 138 -1.61 8.29 -5.03
C HIS A 138 -1.05 7.08 -4.27
N VAL A 139 0.25 7.09 -3.98
CA VAL A 139 0.91 6.08 -3.14
C VAL A 139 0.56 6.33 -1.69
N PHE A 140 0.82 7.55 -1.20
CA PHE A 140 0.28 8.02 0.06
C PHE A 140 -1.10 8.65 -0.17
N PRO A 141 -2.15 8.22 0.56
CA PRO A 141 -3.53 8.64 0.32
C PRO A 141 -3.77 10.14 0.56
N ILE A 142 -4.43 10.80 -0.41
CA ILE A 142 -4.76 12.23 -0.37
C ILE A 142 -5.75 12.59 0.75
N GLU A 143 -6.54 11.62 1.19
CA GLU A 143 -7.51 11.74 2.28
C GLU A 143 -6.82 12.02 3.62
N HIS A 144 -5.54 11.62 3.74
CA HIS A 144 -4.72 11.77 4.94
C HIS A 144 -3.74 12.94 4.86
N GLU A 145 -4.10 14.00 4.12
CA GLU A 145 -3.25 15.19 3.97
C GLU A 145 -2.88 15.85 5.31
N ASN A 146 -3.77 15.83 6.30
CA ASN A 146 -3.45 16.34 7.64
C ASN A 146 -2.32 15.53 8.30
N MET A 147 -2.33 14.21 8.15
CA MET A 147 -1.26 13.33 8.65
C MET A 147 0.04 13.57 7.89
N TRP A 148 -0.06 13.76 6.57
CA TRP A 148 1.08 14.11 5.70
C TRP A 148 1.77 15.41 6.16
N ILE A 149 0.99 16.45 6.41
CA ILE A 149 1.49 17.75 6.89
C ILE A 149 2.05 17.62 8.31
N HIS A 150 1.28 17.02 9.23
CA HIS A 150 1.66 16.90 10.65
C HIS A 150 2.99 16.17 10.83
N ASN A 151 3.18 15.06 10.11
CA ASN A 151 4.42 14.28 10.18
C ASN A 151 5.52 14.78 9.23
N ASN A 152 5.30 15.91 8.55
CA ASN A 152 6.21 16.51 7.59
C ASN A 152 6.68 15.53 6.49
N TYR A 153 5.77 14.72 5.96
CA TYR A 153 6.08 13.75 4.89
C TYR A 153 6.33 14.42 3.54
N GLY A 154 5.95 15.69 3.38
CA GLY A 154 6.35 16.53 2.26
C GLY A 154 7.86 16.63 2.05
N ARG A 155 8.68 16.35 3.07
CA ARG A 155 10.15 16.27 2.96
C ARG A 155 10.64 15.16 2.01
N TRP A 156 9.81 14.17 1.72
CA TRP A 156 10.12 13.07 0.81
C TRP A 156 9.94 13.43 -0.67
N ILE A 157 9.44 14.65 -0.93
CA ILE A 157 9.15 15.16 -2.26
C ILE A 157 10.15 16.24 -2.63
N THR A 158 10.87 16.02 -3.72
CA THR A 158 11.94 16.88 -4.24
C THR A 158 11.54 17.62 -5.52
N ASP A 159 10.48 17.20 -6.20
CA ASP A 159 10.05 17.84 -7.47
C ASP A 159 9.24 19.13 -7.28
N MET A 160 9.06 19.57 -6.04
CA MET A 160 8.35 20.79 -5.64
C MET A 160 9.10 21.54 -4.54
N ASP A 161 10.43 21.49 -4.51
CA ASP A 161 11.23 22.10 -3.44
C ASP A 161 11.10 23.63 -3.35
N ASP A 162 10.82 24.30 -4.47
CA ASP A 162 10.59 25.74 -4.52
C ASP A 162 9.20 26.15 -3.98
N ALA A 163 8.32 25.19 -3.72
CA ALA A 163 6.92 25.41 -3.38
C ALA A 163 6.69 25.50 -1.86
N VAL A 164 7.25 26.54 -1.22
CA VAL A 164 7.17 26.76 0.23
C VAL A 164 5.71 26.92 0.67
N GLY A 165 5.30 26.17 1.70
CA GLY A 165 3.95 26.22 2.26
C GLY A 165 2.89 25.42 1.47
N ILE A 166 3.27 24.78 0.37
CA ILE A 166 2.40 23.82 -0.33
C ILE A 166 2.55 22.45 0.33
N SER A 167 1.43 21.75 0.47
CA SER A 167 1.36 20.39 1.04
C SER A 167 2.31 19.39 0.37
N LYS A 168 2.58 19.54 -0.94
CA LYS A 168 3.32 18.60 -1.79
C LYS A 168 2.67 17.22 -1.99
N ILE A 169 1.50 16.95 -1.40
CA ILE A 169 0.82 15.64 -1.52
C ILE A 169 0.41 15.28 -2.95
N ASN A 170 0.15 16.28 -3.81
CA ASN A 170 -0.18 16.12 -5.23
C ASN A 170 1.06 16.09 -6.15
N SER A 171 2.23 15.76 -5.60
CA SER A 171 3.46 15.52 -6.37
C SER A 171 3.30 14.34 -7.33
N VAL A 172 3.93 14.42 -8.50
CA VAL A 172 4.08 13.26 -9.39
C VAL A 172 4.88 12.14 -8.71
N GLN A 173 5.82 12.49 -7.81
CA GLN A 173 6.59 11.52 -7.03
C GLN A 173 5.74 10.74 -6.00
N ASN A 174 4.54 11.22 -5.67
CA ASN A 174 3.55 10.50 -4.85
C ASN A 174 2.53 9.73 -5.71
N GLY A 175 2.75 9.58 -7.03
CA GLY A 175 1.79 8.97 -7.94
C GLY A 175 2.36 7.80 -8.73
N LEU A 176 1.51 6.85 -9.10
CA LEU A 176 1.79 5.77 -10.05
C LEU A 176 0.59 5.59 -11.00
N LEU A 177 0.84 5.31 -12.28
CA LEU A 177 -0.22 4.99 -13.23
C LEU A 177 -0.53 3.48 -13.22
N MET A 178 -1.79 3.13 -12.96
CA MET A 178 -2.20 1.74 -12.74
C MET A 178 -3.48 1.44 -13.52
N ASP A 179 -3.73 0.15 -13.80
CA ASP A 179 -5.06 -0.29 -14.24
C ASP A 179 -6.07 -0.09 -13.10
N CYS A 180 -7.31 0.31 -13.39
CA CYS A 180 -8.31 0.62 -12.35
C CYS A 180 -8.60 -0.56 -11.39
N SER A 181 -8.46 -1.80 -11.85
CA SER A 181 -8.61 -2.98 -10.99
C SER A 181 -7.43 -3.10 -10.02
N LEU A 182 -6.21 -2.85 -10.51
CA LEU A 182 -5.00 -2.84 -9.68
C LEU A 182 -4.99 -1.67 -8.71
N HIS A 183 -5.48 -0.49 -9.11
CA HIS A 183 -5.61 0.65 -8.20
C HIS A 183 -6.53 0.32 -7.02
N SER A 184 -7.66 -0.36 -7.27
CA SER A 184 -8.57 -0.80 -6.21
C SER A 184 -7.89 -1.76 -5.21
N LEU A 185 -7.05 -2.68 -5.69
CA LEU A 185 -6.29 -3.60 -4.84
C LEU A 185 -5.17 -2.88 -4.07
N PHE A 186 -4.50 -1.92 -4.72
CA PHE A 186 -3.43 -1.13 -4.14
C PHE A 186 -3.93 -0.28 -2.97
N ASP A 187 -5.09 0.36 -3.12
CA ASP A 187 -5.72 1.16 -2.09
C ASP A 187 -6.11 0.33 -0.85
N GLN A 188 -6.40 -0.95 -1.04
CA GLN A 188 -6.69 -1.91 0.03
C GLN A 188 -5.42 -2.56 0.60
N TYR A 189 -4.24 -2.12 0.18
CA TYR A 189 -2.95 -2.69 0.54
C TYR A 189 -2.83 -4.18 0.22
N LEU A 190 -3.57 -4.71 -0.77
CA LEU A 190 -3.57 -6.15 -1.11
C LEU A 190 -2.32 -6.58 -1.87
N PHE A 191 -1.58 -5.62 -2.40
CA PHE A 191 -0.20 -5.78 -2.83
C PHE A 191 0.56 -4.48 -2.55
N SER A 192 1.89 -4.55 -2.59
CA SER A 192 2.74 -3.37 -2.46
C SER A 192 4.06 -3.55 -3.22
N ILE A 193 4.88 -2.50 -3.21
CA ILE A 193 6.21 -2.47 -3.83
C ILE A 193 7.23 -2.29 -2.71
N ASP A 194 8.22 -3.18 -2.66
CA ASP A 194 9.36 -3.06 -1.76
C ASP A 194 10.53 -2.35 -2.47
N PRO A 195 10.76 -1.05 -2.22
CA PRO A 195 11.86 -0.32 -2.86
C PRO A 195 13.24 -0.82 -2.41
N ASP A 196 13.34 -1.51 -1.26
CA ASP A 196 14.60 -2.00 -0.68
C ASP A 196 14.98 -3.39 -1.20
N ASP A 197 14.03 -4.10 -1.82
CA ASP A 197 14.26 -5.38 -2.49
C ASP A 197 14.10 -5.26 -4.01
N GLY A 198 14.80 -4.27 -4.58
CA GLY A 198 14.87 -4.07 -6.02
C GLY A 198 13.55 -3.64 -6.67
N TYR A 199 12.65 -3.01 -5.92
CA TYR A 199 11.29 -2.64 -6.35
C TYR A 199 10.40 -3.84 -6.68
N LYS A 200 10.60 -4.95 -5.97
CA LYS A 200 9.78 -6.15 -6.12
C LYS A 200 8.36 -5.89 -5.65
N ILE A 201 7.41 -6.36 -6.44
CA ILE A 201 5.98 -6.31 -6.15
C ILE A 201 5.64 -7.56 -5.34
N VAL A 202 5.00 -7.36 -4.20
CA VAL A 202 4.59 -8.42 -3.27
C VAL A 202 3.07 -8.42 -3.19
N SER A 203 2.46 -9.54 -3.57
CA SER A 203 1.02 -9.78 -3.38
C SER A 203 0.77 -10.40 -2.02
N PHE A 204 -0.20 -9.86 -1.29
CA PHE A 204 -0.67 -10.39 -0.02
C PHE A 204 -2.01 -11.12 -0.15
N MET A 205 -2.44 -11.42 -1.38
CA MET A 205 -3.65 -12.19 -1.69
C MET A 205 -3.41 -13.09 -2.92
N PRO A 206 -4.29 -14.07 -3.20
CA PRO A 206 -4.20 -14.89 -4.42
C PRO A 206 -4.04 -14.02 -5.67
N ASP A 207 -2.95 -14.24 -6.40
CA ASP A 207 -2.49 -13.33 -7.46
C ASP A 207 -3.19 -13.61 -8.81
N GLY A 208 -4.45 -13.20 -8.91
CA GLY A 208 -5.21 -13.32 -10.16
C GLY A 208 -4.67 -12.47 -11.32
N PHE A 209 -3.79 -11.51 -11.05
CA PHE A 209 -3.23 -10.59 -12.05
C PHE A 209 -1.81 -10.94 -12.50
N GLY A 210 -1.15 -11.92 -11.85
CA GLY A 210 0.22 -12.31 -12.14
C GLY A 210 1.21 -11.18 -11.88
N ILE A 211 1.02 -10.43 -10.78
CA ILE A 211 1.87 -9.31 -10.39
C ILE A 211 2.92 -9.66 -9.32
N ASP A 212 2.75 -10.77 -8.58
CA ASP A 212 3.67 -11.17 -7.53
C ASP A 212 5.06 -11.46 -8.10
N GLY A 213 6.10 -10.96 -7.42
CA GLY A 213 7.50 -11.15 -7.83
C GLY A 213 7.93 -10.34 -9.06
N ARG A 214 7.02 -9.61 -9.72
CA ARG A 214 7.39 -8.66 -10.76
C ARG A 214 8.15 -7.48 -10.17
N ILE A 215 8.86 -6.76 -11.03
CA ILE A 215 9.55 -5.53 -10.64
C ILE A 215 8.74 -4.34 -11.15
N LEU A 216 8.57 -3.31 -10.31
CA LEU A 216 7.96 -2.03 -10.70
C LEU A 216 8.62 -1.51 -11.99
N ASP A 217 7.81 -1.09 -12.97
CA ASP A 217 8.32 -0.66 -14.27
C ASP A 217 9.33 0.48 -14.10
N PRO A 218 10.54 0.40 -14.72
CA PRO A 218 11.58 1.40 -14.55
C PRO A 218 11.16 2.80 -14.99
N VAL A 219 10.15 2.95 -15.86
CA VAL A 219 9.72 4.25 -16.38
C VAL A 219 9.34 5.25 -15.28
N CYS A 220 8.75 4.78 -14.17
CA CYS A 220 8.35 5.65 -13.07
C CYS A 220 9.45 5.88 -12.04
N ARG A 221 10.61 5.23 -12.18
CA ARG A 221 11.71 5.23 -11.21
C ARG A 221 13.08 5.47 -11.85
N ASP A 222 13.09 6.12 -13.01
CA ASP A 222 14.33 6.54 -13.69
C ASP A 222 15.09 7.54 -12.80
N PRO A 223 16.32 7.23 -12.35
CA PRO A 223 17.13 8.12 -11.51
C PRO A 223 17.37 9.51 -12.11
N GLU A 224 17.37 9.62 -13.45
CA GLU A 224 17.59 10.89 -14.15
C GLU A 224 16.30 11.71 -14.30
N ASN A 225 15.14 11.13 -13.98
CA ASN A 225 13.86 11.81 -14.01
C ASN A 225 13.55 12.41 -12.63
N LEU A 226 13.52 13.75 -12.55
CA LEU A 226 13.20 14.47 -11.32
C LEU A 226 11.82 14.11 -10.75
N HIS A 227 10.88 13.64 -11.59
CA HIS A 227 9.53 13.22 -11.19
C HIS A 227 9.42 11.73 -10.86
N ARG A 228 10.54 11.00 -10.74
CA ARG A 228 10.53 9.60 -10.32
C ARG A 228 9.77 9.42 -9.01
N VAL A 229 9.06 8.31 -8.87
CA VAL A 229 8.35 7.96 -7.64
C VAL A 229 9.32 7.99 -6.45
N SER A 230 8.86 8.52 -5.32
CA SER A 230 9.66 8.63 -4.11
C SER A 230 9.78 7.27 -3.41
N ASP A 231 11.02 6.84 -3.17
CA ASP A 231 11.33 5.58 -2.49
C ASP A 231 10.78 5.57 -1.06
N GLU A 232 10.80 6.72 -0.37
CA GLU A 232 10.27 6.85 0.99
C GLU A 232 8.76 6.68 1.04
N VAL A 233 8.05 7.19 0.02
CA VAL A 233 6.61 7.06 -0.09
C VAL A 233 6.22 5.60 -0.39
N LEU A 234 6.98 4.92 -1.27
CA LEU A 234 6.82 3.48 -1.51
C LEU A 234 7.07 2.67 -0.24
N ARG A 235 8.14 2.97 0.50
CA ARG A 235 8.47 2.29 1.76
C ARG A 235 7.37 2.46 2.80
N TRP A 236 6.81 3.67 2.92
CA TRP A 236 5.66 3.90 3.78
C TRP A 236 4.47 3.02 3.40
N HIS A 237 4.12 2.94 2.10
CA HIS A 237 3.03 2.11 1.63
C HIS A 237 3.29 0.61 1.86
N PHE A 238 4.55 0.17 1.68
CA PHE A 238 4.98 -1.19 2.00
C PHE A 238 4.79 -1.53 3.48
N MET A 239 5.23 -0.65 4.39
CA MET A 239 5.01 -0.83 5.83
C MET A 239 3.53 -0.93 6.17
N GLN A 240 2.70 -0.04 5.62
CA GLN A 240 1.25 -0.09 5.83
C GLN A 240 0.63 -1.39 5.30
N SER A 241 1.13 -1.91 4.18
CA SER A 241 0.68 -3.18 3.62
C SER A 241 1.09 -4.38 4.47
N VAL A 242 2.29 -4.36 5.02
CA VAL A 242 2.73 -5.37 6.00
C VAL A 242 1.86 -5.32 7.25
N LEU A 243 1.61 -4.14 7.82
CA LEU A 243 0.74 -4.00 8.99
C LEU A 243 -0.68 -4.49 8.70
N ALA A 244 -1.24 -4.12 7.54
CA ALA A 244 -2.58 -4.51 7.12
C ALA A 244 -2.72 -6.03 6.96
N ASN A 245 -1.75 -6.66 6.29
CA ASN A 245 -1.89 -8.05 5.89
C ASN A 245 -1.30 -9.03 6.88
N MET A 246 -0.30 -8.62 7.66
CA MET A 246 0.53 -9.55 8.42
C MET A 246 0.31 -9.51 9.92
N ARG A 247 -0.13 -8.38 10.47
CA ARG A 247 -0.26 -8.20 11.92
C ARG A 247 -1.51 -8.90 12.46
N GLY A 248 -1.36 -9.75 13.48
CA GLY A 248 -2.50 -10.33 14.19
C GLY A 248 -3.49 -11.03 13.24
N ALA A 249 -4.77 -10.69 13.29
CA ALA A 249 -5.78 -11.18 12.33
C ALA A 249 -5.72 -10.48 10.96
N GLY A 250 -5.02 -9.34 10.86
CA GLY A 250 -5.05 -8.46 9.70
C GLY A 250 -6.12 -7.39 9.83
N GLU A 251 -5.97 -6.33 9.05
CA GLU A 251 -6.90 -5.20 9.01
C GLU A 251 -8.05 -5.51 8.04
N PRO A 252 -9.25 -4.95 8.24
CA PRO A 252 -10.42 -5.22 7.40
C PRO A 252 -10.16 -4.94 5.91
N ILE A 253 -10.75 -5.77 5.03
CA ILE A 253 -10.96 -5.40 3.63
C ILE A 253 -12.36 -4.80 3.53
N PHE A 254 -12.43 -3.59 2.97
CA PHE A 254 -13.69 -2.90 2.81
C PHE A 254 -14.31 -3.18 1.44
N GLU A 255 -15.51 -3.75 1.41
CA GLU A 255 -16.26 -3.83 0.17
C GLU A 255 -16.87 -2.48 -0.21
N HIS A 256 -17.10 -2.29 -1.50
CA HIS A 256 -17.62 -1.05 -2.06
C HIS A 256 -18.85 -1.25 -2.95
N ASP A 257 -19.17 -2.49 -3.32
CA ASP A 257 -20.32 -2.88 -4.14
C ASP A 257 -21.54 -3.22 -3.27
N PHE A 258 -22.02 -2.24 -2.52
CA PHE A 258 -23.20 -2.42 -1.70
C PHE A 258 -24.48 -2.59 -2.55
N PRO A 259 -25.40 -3.51 -2.19
CA PRO A 259 -26.67 -3.67 -2.88
C PRO A 259 -27.44 -2.34 -3.02
N PRO A 260 -28.21 -2.16 -4.11
CA PRO A 260 -29.09 -1.00 -4.24
C PRO A 260 -30.04 -0.89 -3.04
N GLY A 261 -30.08 0.28 -2.40
CA GLY A 261 -30.91 0.53 -1.22
C GLY A 261 -30.26 0.19 0.13
N THR A 262 -29.00 -0.27 0.15
CA THR A 262 -28.24 -0.41 1.39
C THR A 262 -28.10 0.95 2.09
N ASP A 263 -28.44 1.00 3.38
CA ASP A 263 -28.12 2.13 4.24
C ASP A 263 -26.61 2.16 4.46
N MET A 264 -25.92 2.92 3.61
CA MET A 264 -24.47 3.11 3.67
C MET A 264 -24.02 3.69 5.01
N LEU A 265 -24.81 4.58 5.61
CA LEU A 265 -24.47 5.22 6.89
C LEU A 265 -24.65 4.25 8.05
N GLY A 266 -25.75 3.48 8.04
CA GLY A 266 -25.96 2.38 8.98
C GLY A 266 -24.85 1.34 8.89
N THR A 267 -24.46 0.97 7.66
CA THR A 267 -23.40 -0.01 7.41
C THR A 267 -22.05 0.49 7.93
N TRP A 268 -21.66 1.71 7.59
CA TRP A 268 -20.41 2.29 8.11
C TRP A 268 -20.45 2.36 9.63
N ARG A 269 -21.56 2.76 10.26
CA ARG A 269 -21.65 2.82 11.72
C ARG A 269 -21.34 1.49 12.42
N GLU A 270 -21.65 0.37 11.79
CA GLU A 270 -21.43 -0.98 12.34
C GLU A 270 -20.07 -1.59 11.95
N GLU A 271 -19.43 -1.10 10.89
CA GLU A 271 -18.13 -1.60 10.42
C GLU A 271 -16.95 -1.04 11.25
N PRO A 272 -15.88 -1.85 11.46
CA PRO A 272 -14.63 -1.32 11.98
C PRO A 272 -14.14 -0.15 11.13
N TYR A 273 -13.63 0.90 11.76
CA TYR A 273 -13.20 2.15 11.11
C TYR A 273 -14.30 2.92 10.34
N GLY A 274 -15.57 2.61 10.62
CA GLY A 274 -16.71 3.20 9.95
C GLY A 274 -16.83 4.71 10.06
N LYS A 275 -16.56 5.24 11.26
CA LYS A 275 -16.57 6.68 11.53
C LYS A 275 -15.45 7.36 10.74
N GLU A 276 -14.25 6.81 10.78
CA GLU A 276 -13.08 7.30 10.06
C GLU A 276 -13.33 7.28 8.56
N ARG A 277 -13.93 6.22 8.02
CA ARG A 277 -14.33 6.12 6.61
C ARG A 277 -15.38 7.14 6.22
N PHE A 278 -16.38 7.37 7.07
CA PHE A 278 -17.38 8.41 6.86
C PHE A 278 -16.73 9.81 6.83
N GLU A 279 -15.86 10.11 7.80
CA GLU A 279 -15.14 11.38 7.89
C GLU A 279 -14.22 11.60 6.68
N MET A 280 -13.47 10.58 6.25
CA MET A 280 -12.66 10.61 5.02
C MET A 280 -13.51 10.86 3.78
N ALA A 281 -14.67 10.18 3.66
CA ALA A 281 -15.56 10.34 2.51
C ALA A 281 -16.17 11.74 2.46
N LEU A 282 -16.55 12.30 3.61
CA LEU A 282 -17.01 13.68 3.72
C LEU A 282 -15.91 14.67 3.37
N ALA A 283 -14.71 14.53 3.95
CA ALA A 283 -13.58 15.42 3.69
C ALA A 283 -13.21 15.44 2.21
N THR A 284 -13.20 14.27 1.56
CA THR A 284 -12.91 14.15 0.12
C THR A 284 -13.96 14.86 -0.73
N LYS A 285 -15.25 14.74 -0.39
CA LYS A 285 -16.34 15.41 -1.12
C LYS A 285 -16.43 16.92 -0.87
N LEU A 286 -15.96 17.39 0.28
CA LEU A 286 -16.08 18.77 0.72
C LEU A 286 -14.83 19.62 0.47
N LYS A 287 -13.69 19.03 0.06
CA LYS A 287 -12.49 19.80 -0.31
C LYS A 287 -12.83 20.79 -1.45
N PRO A 288 -12.69 22.12 -1.24
CA PRO A 288 -12.84 23.09 -2.31
C PRO A 288 -11.80 22.82 -3.39
N HIS A 289 -12.21 22.87 -4.65
CA HIS A 289 -11.31 22.70 -5.79
C HIS A 289 -10.37 23.92 -5.83
N SER A 290 -9.14 23.80 -5.35
CA SER A 290 -8.12 24.83 -5.53
C SER A 290 -7.68 24.82 -6.99
N GLY A 291 -8.42 25.53 -7.83
CA GLY A 291 -8.23 25.55 -9.28
C GLY A 291 -8.96 26.72 -9.92
N SER A 292 -8.60 27.94 -9.53
CA SER A 292 -8.78 29.12 -10.38
C SER A 292 -7.78 30.18 -9.94
N GLU A 293 -6.62 30.24 -10.60
CA GLU A 293 -5.91 31.53 -10.68
C GLU A 293 -6.82 32.51 -11.45
N PRO A 294 -6.91 33.78 -11.03
CA PRO A 294 -7.70 34.76 -11.76
C PRO A 294 -7.04 35.01 -13.12
N GLU A 295 -7.84 34.91 -14.18
CA GLU A 295 -7.48 35.37 -15.52
C GLU A 295 -6.94 36.80 -15.43
N SER A 296 -5.65 36.97 -15.69
CA SER A 296 -5.10 38.27 -16.04
C SER A 296 -5.55 38.60 -17.46
N GLU A 297 -6.68 39.30 -17.57
CA GLU A 297 -7.10 39.99 -18.80
C GLU A 297 -6.25 41.27 -19.03
N PRO A 298 -6.18 41.74 -20.29
CA PRO A 298 -4.95 42.25 -20.93
C PRO A 298 -4.48 43.66 -20.53
#